data_AF-A0A0R0HQC5-F1
#
_entry.id   AF-A0A0R0HQC5-F1
#
_cell.length_a   1.000
_cell.length_b   1.000
_cell.length_c   1.000
_cell.angle_alpha   90.00
_cell.angle_beta   90.00
_cell.angle_gamma   90.00
#
_symmetry.space_group_name_H-M   'P 1'
#
loop_
_entity.id
_entity.type
_entity.pdbx_description
1 polymer ?
#
loop_
_entity_poly.entity_id
_entity_poly.type
_entity_poly.pdbx_seq_one_letter_code
_entity_poly.pdbx_strand_id
1 'polypeptide(L)'
;QDKSWRVRYMVANQLYELCEAVGPDPTRSELVPAYVRLLRDNEAEVRIAVAGKVTKFSRILNPDLAIQHILPCVKELSTDSSHHVCSALASVIMGMAPVLGKVNITI
;
A
#
# COMPACT_ATOMS: atom_id res chain seq x y z
N GLN A 1 15.18 4.83 -6.30
CA GLN A 1 14.13 4.27 -7.17
C GLN A 1 14.50 4.50 -8.63
N ASP A 2 13.94 3.71 -9.54
CA ASP A 2 14.14 3.87 -10.99
C ASP A 2 13.49 5.17 -11.51
N LYS A 3 14.10 5.79 -12.52
CA LYS A 3 13.59 7.04 -13.13
C LYS A 3 12.33 6.81 -13.96
N SER A 4 12.20 5.64 -14.59
CA SER A 4 11.05 5.28 -15.41
C SER A 4 9.87 4.90 -14.52
N TRP A 5 8.82 5.70 -14.56
CA TRP A 5 7.59 5.41 -13.83
C TRP A 5 6.92 4.13 -14.32
N ARG A 6 7.08 3.76 -15.59
CA ARG A 6 6.58 2.49 -16.12
C ARG A 6 7.23 1.29 -15.43
N VAL A 7 8.53 1.38 -15.12
CA VAL A 7 9.22 0.34 -14.35
C VAL A 7 8.67 0.29 -12.93
N ARG A 8 8.50 1.44 -12.27
CA ARG A 8 7.93 1.49 -10.91
C ARG A 8 6.48 1.00 -10.86
N TYR A 9 5.69 1.32 -11.88
CA TYR A 9 4.33 0.83 -12.08
C TYR A 9 4.29 -0.69 -12.22
N MET A 10 5.20 -1.27 -13.01
CA MET A 10 5.33 -2.73 -13.09
C MET A 10 5.72 -3.35 -11.76
N VAL A 11 6.62 -2.72 -10.99
CA VAL A 11 6.94 -3.17 -9.63
C VAL A 11 5.69 -3.10 -8.73
N ALA A 12 4.94 -2.00 -8.74
CA ALA A 12 3.70 -1.87 -7.97
C ALA A 12 2.68 -2.98 -8.30
N ASN A 13 2.59 -3.35 -9.58
CA ASN A 13 1.72 -4.42 -10.06
C ASN A 13 2.18 -5.84 -9.71
N GLN A 14 3.43 -6.05 -9.29
CA GLN A 14 3.97 -7.38 -8.99
C GLN A 14 4.44 -7.54 -7.54
N LEU A 15 4.55 -6.44 -6.80
CA LEU A 15 5.15 -6.46 -5.46
C LEU A 15 4.35 -7.32 -4.48
N TYR A 16 3.02 -7.33 -4.57
CA TYR A 16 2.19 -8.16 -3.69
C TYR A 16 2.43 -9.65 -3.94
N GLU A 17 2.46 -10.06 -5.21
CA GLU A 17 2.72 -11.43 -5.64
C GLU A 17 4.12 -11.88 -5.19
N LEU A 18 5.11 -10.97 -5.23
CA LEU A 18 6.43 -11.22 -4.64
C LEU A 18 6.35 -11.44 -3.13
N CYS A 19 5.57 -10.63 -2.40
CA CYS A 19 5.38 -10.77 -0.95
C CYS A 19 4.74 -12.13 -0.59
N GLU A 20 3.77 -12.59 -1.39
CA GLU A 20 3.19 -13.92 -1.22
C GLU A 20 4.22 -15.04 -1.45
N ALA A 21 5.09 -14.87 -2.44
CA ALA A 21 6.11 -15.87 -2.77
C ALA A 21 7.24 -15.96 -1.72
N VAL A 22 7.70 -14.82 -1.18
CA VAL A 22 8.78 -14.81 -0.17
C VAL A 22 8.27 -15.06 1.25
N GLY A 23 6.97 -14.88 1.48
CA GLY A 23 6.34 -15.06 2.78
C GLY A 23 6.43 -13.84 3.70
N PRO A 24 5.82 -13.94 4.90
CA PRO A 24 5.60 -12.79 5.78
C PRO A 24 6.90 -12.22 6.37
N ASP A 25 7.86 -13.06 6.78
CA ASP A 25 9.04 -12.57 7.49
C ASP A 25 9.95 -11.72 6.60
N PRO A 26 10.35 -12.15 5.38
CA PRO A 26 11.10 -11.29 4.47
C PRO A 26 10.29 -10.06 4.03
N THR A 27 8.97 -10.20 3.89
CA THR A 27 8.10 -9.06 3.54
C THR A 27 8.16 -7.98 4.61
N ARG A 28 8.07 -8.37 5.89
CA ARG A 28 8.07 -7.45 7.03
C ARG A 28 9.42 -6.77 7.24
N SER A 29 10.53 -7.47 7.03
CA SER A 29 11.87 -6.89 7.23
C SER A 29 12.35 -6.07 6.04
N GLU A 30 12.04 -6.48 4.80
CA GLU A 30 12.67 -5.89 3.60
C GLU A 30 11.71 -5.13 2.67
N LEU A 31 10.46 -5.56 2.55
CA LEU A 31 9.56 -5.09 1.49
C LEU A 31 8.64 -3.95 1.90
N VAL A 32 8.37 -3.77 3.20
CA VAL A 32 7.57 -2.63 3.72
C VAL A 32 8.10 -1.27 3.23
N PRO A 33 9.41 -0.96 3.32
CA PRO A 33 9.92 0.32 2.82
C PRO A 33 9.72 0.51 1.31
N ALA A 34 9.78 -0.58 0.52
CA ALA A 34 9.51 -0.51 -0.92
C ALA A 34 8.04 -0.20 -1.20
N TYR A 35 7.13 -0.85 -0.47
CA TYR A 35 5.69 -0.62 -0.58
C TYR A 35 5.32 0.83 -0.22
N VAL A 36 5.85 1.34 0.90
CA VAL A 36 5.64 2.73 1.35
C VAL A 36 6.13 3.74 0.31
N ARG A 37 7.29 3.50 -0.30
CA ARG A 37 7.81 4.39 -1.35
C ARG A 37 6.91 4.42 -2.59
N LEU A 38 6.26 3.31 -2.94
CA LEU A 38 5.32 3.27 -4.06
C LEU A 38 4.00 3.95 -3.70
N LEU A 39 3.52 3.84 -2.46
CA LEU A 39 2.32 4.56 -2.00
C LEU A 39 2.53 6.09 -2.07
N ARG A 40 3.77 6.55 -1.91
CA ARG A 40 4.16 7.96 -2.01
C ARG A 40 4.84 8.32 -3.33
N ASP A 41 4.65 7.50 -4.36
CA ASP A 41 5.25 7.76 -5.67
C ASP A 41 4.72 9.08 -6.26
N ASN A 42 5.57 9.81 -7.00
CA ASN A 42 5.14 11.07 -7.59
C ASN A 42 4.13 10.87 -8.73
N GLU A 43 4.13 9.70 -9.38
CA GLU A 43 3.23 9.39 -10.49
C GLU A 43 1.94 8.73 -10.02
N ALA A 44 0.80 9.34 -10.37
CA ALA A 44 -0.52 8.88 -9.92
C ALA A 44 -0.81 7.44 -10.35
N GLU A 45 -0.42 7.03 -11.56
CA GLU A 45 -0.58 5.65 -12.05
C GLU A 45 0.14 4.62 -11.17
N VAL A 46 1.30 4.97 -10.63
CA VAL A 46 2.03 4.10 -9.69
C VAL A 46 1.27 4.02 -8.36
N ARG A 47 0.82 5.17 -7.83
CA ARG A 47 0.02 5.22 -6.60
C ARG A 47 -1.30 4.45 -6.71
N ILE A 48 -2.02 4.57 -7.84
CA ILE A 48 -3.26 3.82 -8.13
C ILE A 48 -3.00 2.32 -8.04
N ALA A 49 -1.96 1.83 -8.73
CA ALA A 49 -1.63 0.41 -8.79
C ALA A 49 -1.34 -0.18 -7.40
N VAL A 50 -0.57 0.53 -6.57
CA VAL A 50 -0.23 0.05 -5.23
C VAL A 50 -1.37 0.26 -4.21
N ALA A 51 -2.14 1.35 -4.32
CA ALA A 51 -3.27 1.63 -3.43
C ALA A 51 -4.36 0.55 -3.58
N GLY A 52 -4.62 0.10 -4.81
CA GLY A 52 -5.56 -0.99 -5.09
C GLY A 52 -5.19 -2.35 -4.47
N LYS A 53 -3.97 -2.50 -3.93
CA LYS A 53 -3.51 -3.72 -3.26
C LYS A 53 -3.29 -3.56 -1.75
N VAL A 54 -3.50 -2.36 -1.19
CA VAL A 54 -3.10 -2.03 0.20
C VAL A 54 -3.69 -2.98 1.23
N THR A 55 -4.97 -3.35 1.09
CA THR A 55 -5.63 -4.31 1.98
C THR A 55 -4.96 -5.68 1.98
N LYS A 56 -4.59 -6.19 0.80
CA LYS A 56 -3.96 -7.51 0.70
C LYS A 56 -2.56 -7.46 1.32
N PHE A 57 -1.78 -6.41 1.01
CA PHE A 57 -0.46 -6.21 1.58
C PHE A 57 -0.51 -6.10 3.11
N SER A 58 -1.43 -5.29 3.66
CA SER A 58 -1.58 -5.13 5.11
C SER A 58 -1.90 -6.42 5.84
N ARG A 59 -2.57 -7.39 5.22
CA ARG A 59 -2.85 -8.70 5.83
C ARG A 59 -1.61 -9.58 5.99
N ILE A 60 -0.55 -9.35 5.21
CA ILE A 60 0.74 -10.04 5.37
C ILE A 60 1.48 -9.48 6.60
N LEU A 61 1.26 -8.20 6.88
CA LEU A 61 1.84 -7.52 8.03
C LEU A 61 1.10 -7.90 9.31
N ASN A 62 1.79 -7.70 10.44
CA ASN A 62 1.11 -7.64 11.73
C ASN A 62 0.46 -6.25 11.92
N PRO A 63 -0.48 -6.10 12.86
CA PRO A 63 -1.15 -4.83 13.11
C PRO A 63 -0.19 -3.67 13.39
N ASP A 64 0.87 -3.89 14.15
CA ASP A 64 1.83 -2.86 14.54
C ASP A 64 2.52 -2.24 13.32
N LEU A 65 3.06 -3.07 12.41
CA LEU A 65 3.70 -2.58 11.19
C LEU A 65 2.70 -1.91 10.25
N ALA A 66 1.47 -2.43 10.17
CA ALA A 66 0.43 -1.81 9.35
C ALA A 66 0.04 -0.42 9.88
N ILE A 67 -0.12 -0.27 11.19
CA ILE A 67 -0.44 1.01 11.85
C ILE A 67 0.73 1.98 11.74
N GLN A 68 1.98 1.50 11.92
CA GLN A 68 3.16 2.35 11.89
C GLN A 68 3.51 2.85 10.48
N HIS A 69 3.38 2.00 9.46
CA HIS A 69 3.91 2.30 8.13
C HIS A 69 2.86 2.50 7.05
N ILE A 70 1.72 1.79 7.13
CA ILE A 70 0.72 1.80 6.05
C ILE A 70 -0.41 2.78 6.34
N LEU A 71 -0.89 2.84 7.58
CA LEU A 71 -1.97 3.76 7.97
C LEU A 71 -1.65 5.25 7.69
N PRO A 72 -0.41 5.76 7.92
CA PRO A 72 -0.08 7.12 7.53
C PRO A 72 -0.23 7.36 6.02
N CYS A 73 0.24 6.42 5.19
CA CYS A 73 0.09 6.50 3.74
C CYS A 73 -1.38 6.43 3.31
N VAL A 74 -2.21 5.62 3.97
CA VAL A 74 -3.65 5.57 3.69
C VAL A 74 -4.30 6.92 3.94
N LYS A 75 -3.97 7.60 5.04
CA LYS A 75 -4.48 8.95 5.36
C LYS A 75 -4.03 10.00 4.34
N GLU A 76 -2.80 9.89 3.84
CA GLU A 76 -2.32 10.76 2.77
C GLU A 76 -3.12 10.52 1.47
N LEU A 77 -3.29 9.25 1.10
CA LEU A 77 -3.98 8.84 -0.14
C LEU A 77 -5.49 9.11 -0.13
N SER A 78 -6.14 9.18 1.04
CA SER A 78 -7.56 9.58 1.11
C SER A 78 -7.82 11.01 0.70
N THR A 79 -6.77 11.85 0.71
CA THR A 79 -6.81 13.24 0.26
C THR A 79 -5.86 13.47 -0.92
N ASP A 80 -5.60 12.42 -1.71
CA ASP A 80 -4.73 12.52 -2.89
C ASP A 80 -5.30 13.53 -3.90
N SER A 81 -4.41 14.22 -4.63
CA SER A 81 -4.81 15.17 -5.67
C SER A 81 -5.47 14.49 -6.88
N SER A 82 -5.26 13.19 -7.08
CA SER A 82 -5.90 12.40 -8.11
C SER A 82 -7.12 11.65 -7.58
N HIS A 83 -8.30 11.98 -8.11
CA HIS A 83 -9.54 11.26 -7.80
C HIS A 83 -9.46 9.76 -8.12
N HIS A 84 -8.64 9.36 -9.09
CA HIS A 84 -8.43 7.95 -9.40
C HIS A 84 -7.67 7.22 -8.29
N VAL A 85 -6.70 7.89 -7.65
CA VAL A 85 -6.00 7.34 -6.48
C VAL A 85 -6.96 7.17 -5.32
N CYS A 86 -7.75 8.21 -5.02
CA CYS A 86 -8.77 8.16 -3.96
C CYS A 86 -9.78 7.03 -4.22
N SER A 87 -10.24 6.87 -5.47
CA SER A 87 -11.16 5.80 -5.87
C SER A 87 -10.55 4.41 -5.72
N ALA A 88 -9.28 4.22 -6.12
CA ALA A 88 -8.58 2.96 -5.95
C ALA A 88 -8.46 2.57 -4.48
N LEU A 89 -8.09 3.52 -3.60
CA LEU A 89 -8.05 3.29 -2.16
C LEU A 89 -9.43 2.96 -1.60
N ALA A 90 -10.45 3.76 -1.94
CA ALA A 90 -11.82 3.59 -1.44
C ALA A 90 -12.40 2.21 -1.77
N SER A 91 -12.01 1.63 -2.92
CA SER A 91 -12.47 0.30 -3.34
C SER A 91 -11.99 -0.84 -2.45
N VAL A 92 -10.92 -0.64 -1.65
CA VAL A 92 -10.31 -1.70 -0.85
C VAL A 92 -10.22 -1.40 0.64
N ILE A 93 -10.28 -0.14 1.06
CA ILE A 93 -9.90 0.31 2.41
C ILE A 93 -10.66 -0.37 3.54
N MET A 94 -11.95 -0.67 3.36
CA MET A 94 -12.75 -1.36 4.38
C MET A 94 -12.16 -2.72 4.77
N GLY A 95 -11.44 -3.38 3.85
CA GLY A 95 -10.79 -4.65 4.12
C GLY A 95 -9.58 -4.57 5.06
N MET A 96 -9.09 -3.37 5.39
CA MET A 96 -8.04 -3.15 6.38
C MET A 96 -8.57 -3.13 7.83
N ALA A 97 -9.88 -2.98 8.05
CA ALA A 97 -10.46 -2.91 9.40
C ALA A 97 -10.10 -4.10 10.30
N PRO A 98 -10.09 -5.37 9.82
CA PRO A 98 -9.65 -6.50 10.62
C PRO A 98 -8.16 -6.47 11.01
N VAL A 99 -7.33 -5.78 10.22
CA VAL A 99 -5.88 -5.68 10.46
C VAL A 99 -5.58 -4.56 11.46
N LEU A 100 -6.22 -3.41 11.29
CA LEU A 100 -5.93 -2.19 12.07
C LEU A 100 -6.70 -2.11 13.40
N GLY A 101 -7.77 -2.88 13.55
CA GLY A 101 -8.71 -2.76 14.66
C GLY A 101 -9.67 -1.58 14.49
N LYS A 102 -10.79 -1.63 15.22
CA LYS A 102 -11.96 -0.72 15.05
C LYS A 102 -11.64 0.77 15.22
N VAL A 103 -10.59 1.12 15.99
CA VAL A 103 -10.30 2.51 16.38
C VAL A 103 -9.51 3.27 15.30
N ASN A 104 -8.85 2.56 14.39
CA ASN A 104 -7.85 3.15 13.51
C ASN A 104 -8.34 3.45 12.08
N ILE A 105 -9.60 3.15 11.75
CA ILE A 105 -10.14 3.32 10.38
C ILE A 105 -10.94 4.60 10.16
N THR A 106 -11.09 5.45 11.16
CA THR A 106 -11.76 6.75 10.99
C THR A 106 -10.81 7.66 10.21
N ILE A 107 -11.08 7.81 8.91
CA ILE A 107 -10.43 8.78 8.02
C ILE A 107 -11.25 10.07 8.03
#